data_AF-A0A9P7C8S5-F1
#
_entry.id   AF-A0A9P7C8S5-F1
#
_cell.length_a   1.000
_cell.length_b   1.000
_cell.length_c   1.000
_cell.angle_alpha   90.00
_cell.angle_beta   90.00
_cell.angle_gamma   90.00
#
_symmetry.space_group_name_H-M   'P 1'
#
loop_
_entity.id
_entity.type
_entity.pdbx_description
1 polymer ?
#
loop_
_entity_poly.entity_id
_entity_poly.type
_entity_poly.pdbx_seq_one_letter_code
_entity_poly.pdbx_strand_id
1 'polypeptide(L)'
;MLQATTAYAETQADAERWRQQLGVGDKEIWVDVWHQWQQQRRAGSRSVLLSPVLYVTAAVVLRRRIDWRYQLIALQVMQQHAIDAGVQWRAQAAGVQGWELPSALQPIARRLVAGQALTQTQEALLRRRYLMQSAHWNFDALGDTALTYAADAGVSELPYRPGPGLFYINRPTVDGKRVVLPNA
;
A
#
# COMPACT_ATOMS: atom_id res chain seq x y z
N MET A 1 6.32 -28.67 -2.15
CA MET A 1 5.60 -28.73 -0.85
C MET A 1 4.98 -27.40 -0.47
N LEU A 2 5.76 -26.30 -0.40
CA LEU A 2 5.23 -24.97 -0.02
C LEU A 2 4.18 -24.42 -1.00
N GLN A 3 4.40 -24.60 -2.31
CA GLN A 3 3.47 -24.19 -3.37
C GLN A 3 2.17 -25.02 -3.42
N ALA A 4 2.12 -26.16 -2.72
CA ALA A 4 0.93 -27.00 -2.64
C ALA A 4 0.01 -26.61 -1.46
N THR A 5 0.36 -25.56 -0.71
CA THR A 5 -0.44 -25.09 0.42
C THR A 5 -1.59 -24.19 -0.05
N THR A 6 -2.69 -24.20 0.70
CA THR A 6 -3.82 -23.30 0.46
C THR A 6 -3.38 -21.83 0.53
N ALA A 7 -2.53 -21.47 1.50
CA ALA A 7 -1.99 -20.12 1.65
C ALA A 7 -1.27 -19.64 0.37
N TYR A 8 -0.46 -20.50 -0.26
CA TYR A 8 0.17 -20.16 -1.53
C TYR A 8 -0.85 -20.01 -2.66
N ALA A 9 -1.80 -20.93 -2.79
CA ALA A 9 -2.80 -20.90 -3.87
C ALA A 9 -3.67 -19.64 -3.82
N GLU A 10 -4.14 -19.26 -2.64
CA GLU A 10 -4.91 -18.02 -2.42
C GLU A 10 -4.08 -16.78 -2.77
N THR A 11 -2.84 -16.72 -2.27
CA THR A 11 -1.94 -15.60 -2.53
C THR A 11 -1.56 -15.49 -4.02
N GLN A 12 -1.43 -16.62 -4.71
CA GLN A 12 -1.16 -16.65 -6.14
C GLN A 12 -2.34 -16.10 -6.95
N ALA A 13 -3.57 -16.48 -6.60
CA ALA A 13 -4.76 -15.91 -7.21
C ALA A 13 -4.83 -14.38 -7.00
N ASP A 14 -4.45 -13.90 -5.82
CA ASP A 14 -4.35 -12.47 -5.53
C ASP A 14 -3.30 -11.78 -6.40
N ALA A 15 -2.09 -12.35 -6.49
CA ALA A 15 -1.03 -11.81 -7.32
C ALA A 15 -1.46 -11.71 -8.80
N GLU A 16 -2.17 -12.70 -9.32
CA GLU A 16 -2.71 -12.70 -10.69
C GLU A 16 -3.75 -11.59 -10.90
N ARG A 17 -4.68 -11.41 -9.96
CA ARG A 17 -5.63 -10.29 -10.00
C ARG A 17 -4.92 -8.95 -10.04
N TRP A 18 -3.90 -8.77 -9.20
CA TRP A 18 -3.10 -7.54 -9.17
C TRP A 18 -2.32 -7.30 -10.47
N ARG A 19 -1.73 -8.34 -11.07
CA ARG A 19 -1.04 -8.25 -12.37
C ARG A 19 -1.99 -7.82 -13.48
N GLN A 20 -3.19 -8.39 -13.53
CA GLN A 20 -4.21 -8.01 -14.51
C GLN A 20 -4.68 -6.56 -14.32
N GLN A 21 -4.93 -6.13 -13.08
CA GLN A 21 -5.36 -4.77 -12.77
C GLN A 21 -4.32 -3.70 -13.11
N LEU A 22 -3.04 -4.00 -12.91
CA LEU A 22 -1.95 -3.04 -13.15
C LEU A 22 -1.29 -3.19 -14.53
N GLY A 23 -1.60 -4.26 -15.27
CA GLY A 23 -0.96 -4.57 -16.55
C GLY A 23 0.55 -4.77 -16.43
N VAL A 24 0.98 -5.49 -15.39
CA VAL A 24 2.40 -5.76 -15.08
C VAL A 24 2.69 -7.25 -14.94
N GLY A 25 3.97 -7.62 -14.98
CA GLY A 25 4.41 -9.00 -14.97
C GLY A 25 4.76 -9.54 -13.57
N ASP A 26 5.41 -10.70 -13.60
CA ASP A 26 5.96 -11.40 -12.44
C ASP A 26 7.14 -10.67 -11.78
N LYS A 27 7.85 -9.83 -12.54
CA LYS A 27 8.96 -9.00 -12.03
C LYS A 27 8.49 -7.87 -11.11
N GLU A 28 7.30 -7.33 -11.37
CA GLU A 28 6.72 -6.28 -10.54
C GLU A 28 5.83 -6.84 -9.43
N ILE A 29 5.20 -8.00 -9.66
CA ILE A 29 4.27 -8.60 -8.69
C ILE A 29 4.55 -10.10 -8.59
N TRP A 30 4.89 -10.58 -7.41
CA TRP A 30 5.12 -12.01 -7.17
C TRP A 30 4.60 -12.44 -5.81
N VAL A 31 4.55 -13.76 -5.61
CA VAL A 31 4.26 -14.37 -4.32
C VAL A 31 5.57 -14.66 -3.63
N ASP A 32 5.76 -14.11 -2.43
CA ASP A 32 6.85 -14.49 -1.54
C ASP A 32 6.34 -15.48 -0.49
N VAL A 33 7.19 -16.43 -0.09
CA VAL A 33 6.80 -17.55 0.77
C VAL A 33 7.84 -17.76 1.85
N TRP A 34 7.39 -17.73 3.10
CA TRP A 34 8.20 -18.04 4.27
C TRP A 34 7.70 -19.32 4.92
N HIS A 35 8.61 -20.04 5.56
CA HIS A 35 8.25 -21.24 6.28
C HIS A 35 9.11 -21.45 7.52
N GLN A 36 8.51 -22.08 8.53
CA GLN A 36 9.21 -22.40 9.77
C GLN A 36 8.71 -23.74 10.32
N TRP A 37 9.63 -24.64 10.60
CA TRP A 37 9.34 -25.84 11.38
C TRP A 37 9.25 -25.46 12.85
N GLN A 38 8.16 -25.89 13.49
CA GLN A 38 7.96 -25.73 14.92
C GLN A 38 7.63 -27.09 15.54
N GLN A 39 8.17 -27.33 16.72
CA GLN A 39 7.83 -28.51 17.51
C GLN A 39 6.63 -28.15 18.38
N GLN A 40 5.48 -28.76 18.10
CA GLN A 40 4.25 -28.42 18.81
C GLN A 40 3.57 -29.65 19.39
N ARG A 41 2.91 -29.44 20.53
CA ARG A 41 1.93 -30.40 21.04
C ARG A 41 0.66 -30.26 20.20
N ARG A 42 0.18 -31.39 19.70
CA ARG A 42 -1.12 -31.44 19.04
C ARG A 42 -2.21 -31.31 20.12
N ALA A 43 -2.98 -30.23 20.08
CA ALA A 43 -4.11 -30.03 20.99
C ALA A 43 -5.06 -31.26 20.91
N GLY A 44 -5.45 -31.79 22.07
CA GLY A 44 -6.27 -33.01 22.18
C GLY A 44 -5.51 -34.33 22.07
N SER A 45 -4.18 -34.33 21.83
CA SER A 45 -3.37 -35.54 21.83
C SER A 45 -3.04 -36.01 23.26
N ARG A 46 -3.06 -37.34 23.49
CA ARG A 46 -2.56 -37.97 24.72
C ARG A 46 -1.04 -38.14 24.74
N SER A 47 -0.37 -37.97 23.59
CA SER A 47 1.08 -38.08 23.50
C SER A 47 1.75 -36.80 23.99
N VAL A 48 2.78 -36.95 24.81
CA VAL A 48 3.63 -35.85 25.29
C VAL A 48 4.75 -35.50 24.30
N LEU A 49 4.96 -36.33 23.27
CA LEU A 49 5.96 -36.10 22.23
C LEU A 49 5.54 -34.93 21.35
N LEU A 50 6.51 -34.05 21.08
CA LEU A 50 6.32 -32.95 20.14
C LEU A 50 6.26 -33.50 18.72
N SER A 51 5.33 -32.97 17.93
CA SER A 51 5.23 -33.27 16.50
C SER A 51 5.78 -32.09 15.70
N PRO A 52 6.57 -32.35 14.64
CA PRO A 52 7.02 -31.29 13.75
C PRO A 52 5.82 -30.77 12.95
N VAL A 53 5.55 -29.46 13.06
CA VAL A 53 4.54 -28.74 12.30
C VAL A 53 5.24 -27.71 11.43
N LEU A 54 4.98 -27.73 10.13
CA LEU A 54 5.47 -26.71 9.21
C LEU A 54 4.43 -25.59 9.08
N TYR A 55 4.81 -24.39 9.53
CA TYR A 55 4.08 -23.17 9.23
C TYR A 55 4.54 -22.64 7.87
N VAL A 56 3.58 -22.36 6.99
CA VAL A 56 3.84 -21.74 5.68
C VAL A 56 3.02 -20.46 5.60
N THR A 57 3.69 -19.36 5.30
CA THR A 57 3.09 -18.04 5.10
C THR A 57 3.40 -17.57 3.69
N ALA A 58 2.43 -16.99 3.00
CA ALA A 58 2.61 -16.43 1.67
C ALA A 58 2.05 -15.00 1.64
N ALA A 59 2.68 -14.12 0.87
CA ALA A 59 2.18 -12.76 0.64
C ALA A 59 2.44 -12.28 -0.79
N VAL A 60 1.58 -11.39 -1.29
CA VAL A 60 1.80 -10.69 -2.56
C VAL A 60 2.78 -9.55 -2.33
N VAL A 61 3.85 -9.52 -3.12
CA VAL A 61 4.83 -8.44 -3.12
C VAL A 61 4.64 -7.58 -4.37
N LEU A 62 4.66 -6.26 -4.19
CA LEU A 62 4.57 -5.27 -5.26
C LEU A 62 5.86 -4.43 -5.29
N ARG A 63 6.62 -4.53 -6.39
CA ARG A 63 7.79 -3.70 -6.65
C ARG A 63 7.62 -2.93 -7.93
N ARG A 64 7.56 -1.59 -7.83
CA ARG A 64 7.42 -0.71 -8.99
C ARG A 64 8.29 0.51 -8.87
N ARG A 65 8.77 0.99 -10.01
CA ARG A 65 9.39 2.32 -10.09
C ARG A 65 8.30 3.35 -10.32
N ILE A 66 8.12 4.24 -9.34
CA ILE A 66 7.15 5.33 -9.42
C ILE A 66 7.87 6.62 -9.80
N ASP A 67 7.28 7.37 -10.72
CA ASP A 67 7.68 8.74 -11.02
C ASP A 67 6.78 9.71 -10.25
N TRP A 68 7.39 10.54 -9.40
CA TRP A 68 6.69 11.40 -8.45
C TRP A 68 5.92 12.56 -9.12
N ARG A 69 6.26 12.91 -10.37
CA ARG A 69 5.83 14.16 -11.02
C ARG A 69 4.33 14.30 -11.27
N TYR A 70 3.54 13.26 -11.01
CA TYR A 70 2.08 13.37 -11.01
C TYR A 70 1.55 14.41 -10.02
N GLN A 71 2.20 14.57 -8.86
CA GLN A 71 1.78 15.58 -7.87
C GLN A 71 1.85 17.02 -8.39
N LEU A 72 2.71 17.28 -9.40
CA LEU A 72 2.79 18.58 -10.05
C LEU A 72 1.52 18.90 -10.86
N ILE A 73 0.80 17.88 -11.34
CA ILE A 73 -0.50 18.09 -12.00
C ILE A 73 -1.53 18.60 -10.99
N ALA A 74 -1.59 17.99 -9.80
CA ALA A 74 -2.49 18.46 -8.74
C ALA A 74 -2.17 19.92 -8.35
N LEU A 75 -0.89 20.28 -8.29
CA LEU A 75 -0.46 21.67 -8.09
C LEU A 75 -0.93 22.60 -9.21
N GLN A 76 -0.81 22.20 -10.48
CA GLN A 76 -1.31 22.98 -11.62
C GLN A 76 -2.83 23.18 -11.57
N VAL A 77 -3.59 22.13 -11.22
CA VAL A 77 -5.06 22.22 -11.05
C VAL A 77 -5.42 23.20 -9.94
N MET A 78 -4.78 23.07 -8.77
CA MET A 78 -5.00 23.98 -7.64
C MET A 78 -4.63 25.42 -8.01
N GLN A 79 -3.51 25.62 -8.71
CA GLN A 79 -3.08 26.94 -9.16
C GLN A 79 -4.11 27.57 -10.10
N GLN A 80 -4.64 26.80 -11.06
CA GLN A 80 -5.68 27.31 -11.97
C GLN A 80 -6.91 27.79 -11.19
N HIS A 81 -7.43 26.97 -10.27
CA HIS A 81 -8.56 27.37 -9.42
C HIS A 81 -8.26 28.62 -8.58
N ALA A 82 -7.04 28.75 -8.06
CA ALA A 82 -6.65 29.92 -7.29
C ALA A 82 -6.59 31.18 -8.17
N ILE A 83 -6.05 31.08 -9.39
CA ILE A 83 -6.02 32.18 -10.36
C ILE A 83 -7.45 32.61 -10.72
N ASP A 84 -8.34 31.65 -10.98
CA ASP A 84 -9.76 31.92 -11.29
C ASP A 84 -10.47 32.63 -10.12
N ALA A 85 -10.03 32.38 -8.89
CA ALA A 85 -10.49 33.06 -7.68
C ALA A 85 -9.79 34.42 -7.41
N GLY A 86 -8.92 34.89 -8.32
CA GLY A 86 -8.23 36.17 -8.22
C GLY A 86 -6.91 36.14 -7.42
N VAL A 87 -6.42 34.96 -7.04
CA VAL A 87 -5.13 34.83 -6.32
C VAL A 87 -3.97 35.04 -7.29
N GLN A 88 -3.06 35.94 -6.92
CA GLN A 88 -1.83 36.18 -7.67
C GLN A 88 -0.74 35.19 -7.25
N TRP A 89 -0.09 34.57 -8.24
CA TRP A 89 1.05 33.67 -8.04
C TRP A 89 2.33 34.30 -8.59
N ARG A 90 3.46 34.03 -7.94
CA ARG A 90 4.77 34.52 -8.39
C ARG A 90 5.22 33.91 -9.71
N ALA A 91 4.84 32.66 -9.98
CA ALA A 91 5.16 31.94 -11.20
C ALA A 91 4.11 30.87 -11.48
N GLN A 92 3.93 30.52 -12.75
CA GLN A 92 3.13 29.36 -13.15
C GLN A 92 3.91 28.07 -12.86
N ALA A 93 3.28 27.10 -12.20
CA ALA A 93 3.90 25.84 -11.83
C ALA A 93 4.42 25.06 -13.06
N ALA A 94 3.75 25.19 -14.21
CA ALA A 94 4.19 24.59 -15.47
C ALA A 94 5.47 25.23 -16.06
N GLY A 95 5.80 26.46 -15.66
CA GLY A 95 6.98 27.19 -16.12
C GLY A 95 8.16 27.18 -15.15
N VAL A 96 8.05 26.47 -14.01
CA VAL A 96 9.14 26.38 -13.03
C VAL A 96 10.17 25.36 -13.52
N GLN A 97 11.43 25.80 -13.65
CA GLN A 97 12.53 24.93 -14.05
C GLN A 97 12.71 23.77 -13.05
N GLY A 98 12.87 22.55 -13.57
CA GLY A 98 12.97 21.32 -12.77
C GLY A 98 11.61 20.69 -12.43
N TRP A 99 10.50 21.34 -12.79
CA TRP A 99 9.13 20.82 -12.59
C TRP A 99 8.49 20.36 -13.91
N GLU A 100 9.32 20.06 -14.90
CA GLU A 100 8.85 19.64 -16.21
C GLU A 100 8.16 18.28 -16.14
N LEU A 101 6.92 18.24 -16.62
CA LEU A 101 6.16 17.01 -16.75
C LEU A 101 6.75 16.14 -17.87
N PRO A 102 6.92 14.83 -17.66
CA PRO A 102 7.18 13.89 -18.74
C PRO A 102 6.13 14.02 -19.83
N SER A 103 6.52 13.77 -21.08
CA SER A 103 5.61 13.82 -22.24
C SER A 103 4.32 13.01 -22.05
N ALA A 104 4.41 11.86 -21.40
CA ALA A 104 3.26 11.00 -21.08
C ALA A 104 2.24 11.65 -20.12
N LEU A 105 2.67 12.58 -19.26
CA LEU A 105 1.80 13.29 -18.31
C LEU A 105 1.19 14.57 -18.87
N GLN A 106 1.77 15.17 -19.93
CA GLN A 106 1.27 16.44 -20.48
C GLN A 106 -0.19 16.36 -20.98
N PRO A 107 -0.66 15.31 -21.68
CA PRO A 107 -2.07 15.18 -22.06
C PRO A 107 -3.00 15.00 -20.86
N ILE A 108 -2.52 14.37 -19.78
CA ILE A 108 -3.27 14.17 -18.54
C ILE A 108 -3.43 15.51 -17.81
N ALA A 109 -2.34 16.27 -17.70
CA ALA A 109 -2.35 17.60 -17.10
C ALA A 109 -3.33 18.54 -17.79
N ARG A 110 -3.28 18.63 -19.13
CA ARG A 110 -4.20 19.46 -19.91
C ARG A 110 -5.67 19.12 -19.65
N ARG A 111 -6.02 17.84 -19.58
CA ARG A 111 -7.41 17.42 -19.29
C ARG A 111 -7.83 17.82 -17.88
N LEU A 112 -7.02 17.50 -16.88
CA LEU A 112 -7.36 17.76 -15.48
C LEU A 112 -7.46 19.27 -15.18
N VAL A 113 -6.54 20.08 -15.72
CA VAL A 113 -6.60 21.55 -15.60
C VAL A 113 -7.85 22.11 -16.27
N ALA A 114 -8.30 21.51 -17.37
CA ALA A 114 -9.55 21.88 -18.04
C ALA A 114 -10.82 21.29 -17.37
N GLY A 115 -10.69 20.65 -16.19
CA GLY A 115 -11.82 20.02 -15.48
C GLY A 115 -12.37 18.77 -16.16
N GLN A 116 -11.63 18.18 -17.11
CA GLN A 116 -12.07 17.00 -17.86
C GLN A 116 -11.65 15.69 -17.18
N ALA A 117 -12.56 14.72 -17.17
CA ALA A 117 -12.26 13.37 -16.69
C ALA A 117 -11.17 12.69 -17.52
N LEU A 118 -10.41 11.81 -16.86
CA LEU A 118 -9.38 10.99 -17.49
C LEU A 118 -10.01 9.87 -18.33
N THR A 119 -9.29 9.45 -19.37
CA THR A 119 -9.65 8.21 -20.09
C THR A 119 -9.15 6.99 -19.32
N GLN A 120 -9.75 5.82 -19.58
CA GLN A 120 -9.33 4.56 -18.97
C GLN A 120 -7.83 4.27 -19.22
N THR A 121 -7.33 4.55 -20.41
CA THR A 121 -5.90 4.39 -20.76
C THR A 121 -5.01 5.32 -19.93
N GLN A 122 -5.45 6.56 -19.70
CA GLN A 122 -4.72 7.50 -18.84
C GLN A 122 -4.72 7.05 -17.39
N GLU A 123 -5.86 6.61 -16.86
CA GLU A 123 -5.93 6.05 -15.51
C GLU A 123 -5.02 4.82 -15.35
N ALA A 124 -5.02 3.90 -16.31
CA ALA A 124 -4.17 2.72 -16.28
C ALA A 124 -2.68 3.10 -16.26
N LEU A 125 -2.28 4.07 -17.09
CA LEU A 125 -0.92 4.61 -17.08
C LEU A 125 -0.54 5.20 -15.71
N LEU A 126 -1.43 6.01 -15.13
CA LEU A 126 -1.21 6.60 -13.81
C LEU A 126 -1.06 5.54 -12.74
N ARG A 127 -1.99 4.59 -12.65
CA ARG A 127 -1.95 3.48 -11.69
C ARG A 127 -0.67 2.68 -11.83
N ARG A 128 -0.20 2.45 -13.05
CA ARG A 128 0.99 1.63 -13.32
C ARG A 128 2.30 2.31 -12.91
N ARG A 129 2.47 3.62 -13.15
CA ARG A 129 3.79 4.29 -13.12
C ARG A 129 3.90 5.56 -12.28
N TYR A 130 2.78 6.19 -11.92
CA TYR A 130 2.79 7.52 -11.32
C TYR A 130 2.07 7.61 -9.98
N LEU A 131 1.13 6.69 -9.71
CA LEU A 131 0.42 6.62 -8.44
C LEU A 131 1.13 5.68 -7.46
N MET A 132 1.45 6.20 -6.29
CA MET A 132 1.96 5.40 -5.18
C MET A 132 0.88 4.48 -4.62
N GLN A 133 1.28 3.24 -4.28
CA GLN A 133 0.45 2.34 -3.51
C GLN A 133 0.61 2.67 -2.03
N SER A 134 -0.23 3.57 -1.51
CA SER A 134 -0.16 3.98 -0.11
C SER A 134 -0.64 2.91 0.85
N ALA A 135 -1.63 2.09 0.47
CA ALA A 135 -2.15 1.02 1.29
C ALA A 135 -1.39 -0.30 1.07
N HIS A 136 -0.82 -0.87 2.14
CA HIS A 136 -0.05 -2.10 2.11
C HIS A 136 0.00 -2.80 3.48
N TRP A 137 0.36 -4.09 3.48
CA TRP A 137 0.48 -4.92 4.68
C TRP A 137 1.91 -5.00 5.23
N ASN A 138 2.80 -4.08 4.88
CA ASN A 138 4.08 -3.98 5.57
C ASN A 138 3.84 -3.60 7.04
N PHE A 139 4.44 -4.34 7.95
CA PHE A 139 4.40 -4.04 9.38
C PHE A 139 5.48 -3.01 9.72
N ASP A 140 5.18 -2.17 10.70
CA ASP A 140 6.13 -1.33 11.39
C ASP A 140 6.28 -1.84 12.84
N ALA A 141 7.50 -1.81 13.34
CA ALA A 141 7.83 -2.14 14.72
C ALA A 141 8.14 -0.81 15.43
N LEU A 142 7.09 -0.14 15.89
CA LEU A 142 7.27 1.00 16.78
C LEU A 142 7.82 0.45 18.10
N GLY A 143 8.99 0.92 18.52
CA GLY A 143 9.66 0.49 19.76
C GLY A 143 8.88 0.88 21.02
N ASP A 144 9.58 1.44 22.03
CA ASP A 144 8.98 1.82 23.33
C ASP A 144 7.76 2.76 23.25
N THR A 145 7.50 3.38 22.09
CA THR A 145 6.36 4.29 21.84
C THR A 145 4.99 3.59 21.68
N ALA A 146 4.95 2.27 21.51
CA ALA A 146 3.70 1.55 21.23
C ALA A 146 2.89 1.14 22.47
N LEU A 147 3.51 1.04 23.65
CA LEU A 147 2.85 0.51 24.84
C LEU A 147 1.78 1.44 25.41
N THR A 148 1.79 2.72 25.08
CA THR A 148 0.75 3.67 25.57
C THR A 148 -0.54 3.63 24.75
N TYR A 149 -0.52 3.15 23.50
CA TYR A 149 -1.71 3.13 22.64
C TYR A 149 -2.48 1.81 22.65
N ALA A 150 -1.82 0.70 23.02
CA ALA A 150 -2.42 -0.65 23.02
C ALA A 150 -2.63 -1.23 24.43
N ALA A 151 -2.14 -0.58 25.48
CA ALA A 151 -2.31 -1.02 26.86
C ALA A 151 -3.68 -0.59 27.41
N ASP A 152 -4.50 -1.57 27.75
CA ASP A 152 -5.43 -1.42 28.86
C ASP A 152 -4.66 -1.16 30.16
N ALA A 153 -5.34 -0.65 31.20
CA ALA A 153 -4.69 -0.23 32.45
C ALA A 153 -3.80 -1.34 33.09
N GLY A 154 -4.09 -2.62 32.83
CA GLY A 154 -3.34 -3.75 33.36
C GLY A 154 -1.97 -4.00 32.72
N VAL A 155 -1.73 -3.56 31.47
CA VAL A 155 -0.42 -3.74 30.81
C VAL A 155 0.64 -2.77 31.37
N SER A 156 0.24 -1.67 31.99
CA SER A 156 1.16 -0.77 32.72
C SER A 156 1.72 -1.37 34.01
N GLU A 157 1.11 -2.43 34.55
CA GLU A 157 1.48 -3.05 35.83
C GLU A 157 2.33 -4.33 35.67
N LEU A 158 2.61 -4.76 34.44
CA LEU A 158 3.42 -5.97 34.21
C LEU A 158 4.89 -5.74 34.62
N PRO A 159 5.52 -6.69 35.36
CA PRO A 159 6.92 -6.58 35.79
C PRO A 159 7.93 -6.74 34.64
N TYR A 160 7.45 -6.97 33.41
CA TYR A 160 8.23 -7.02 32.19
C TYR A 160 7.52 -6.21 31.10
N ARG A 161 8.29 -5.57 30.23
CA ARG A 161 7.73 -4.87 29.06
C ARG A 161 7.33 -5.90 28.00
N PRO A 162 6.09 -5.88 27.48
CA PRO A 162 5.77 -6.63 26.28
C PRO A 162 6.73 -6.22 25.15
N GLY A 163 7.10 -7.17 24.28
CA GLY A 163 7.90 -6.89 23.09
C GLY A 163 7.22 -5.84 22.18
N PRO A 164 7.93 -5.32 21.16
CA PRO A 164 7.40 -4.27 20.29
C PRO A 164 6.06 -4.68 19.67
N GLY A 165 5.07 -3.80 19.75
CA GLY A 165 3.79 -4.02 19.08
C GLY A 165 3.97 -3.98 17.57
N LEU A 166 3.35 -4.93 16.86
CA LEU A 166 3.32 -4.94 15.40
C LEU A 166 2.15 -4.09 14.91
N PHE A 167 2.42 -3.08 14.09
CA PHE A 167 1.40 -2.21 13.52
C PHE A 167 1.41 -2.23 12.00
N TYR A 168 0.23 -2.26 11.41
CA TYR A 168 0.04 -2.11 9.97
C TYR A 168 -0.60 -0.75 9.70
N ILE A 169 0.19 0.32 9.84
CA ILE A 169 -0.29 1.72 9.75
C ILE A 169 -0.99 1.98 8.40
N ASN A 170 -0.48 1.36 7.34
CA ASN A 170 -0.99 1.50 5.99
C ASN A 170 -1.96 0.37 5.59
N ARG A 171 -2.52 -0.37 6.55
CA ARG A 171 -3.44 -1.46 6.27
C ARG A 171 -4.63 -0.94 5.42
N PRO A 172 -4.96 -1.60 4.30
CA PRO A 172 -6.16 -1.26 3.53
C PRO A 172 -7.43 -1.53 4.34
N THR A 173 -8.49 -0.80 4.03
CA THR A 173 -9.85 -1.15 4.50
C THR A 173 -10.24 -2.54 3.99
N VAL A 174 -11.18 -3.19 4.69
CA VAL A 174 -11.58 -4.57 4.40
C VAL A 174 -12.05 -4.74 2.94
N ASP A 175 -12.72 -3.73 2.40
CA ASP A 175 -13.23 -3.71 1.02
C ASP A 175 -12.30 -2.98 0.03
N GLY A 176 -11.15 -2.50 0.49
CA GLY A 176 -10.20 -1.72 -0.32
C GLY A 176 -10.71 -0.34 -0.74
N LYS A 177 -11.80 0.17 -0.16
CA LYS A 177 -12.35 1.50 -0.47
C LYS A 177 -12.08 2.49 0.66
N ARG A 178 -11.68 3.71 0.29
CA ARG A 178 -11.49 4.79 1.25
C ARG A 178 -12.84 5.19 1.85
N VAL A 179 -12.91 5.25 3.19
CA VAL A 179 -14.08 5.81 3.89
C VAL A 179 -14.10 7.33 3.64
N VAL A 180 -15.22 7.83 3.14
CA VAL A 180 -15.46 9.26 2.91
C VAL A 180 -16.56 9.70 3.87
N LEU A 181 -16.21 10.62 4.76
CA LEU A 181 -17.18 11.23 5.68
C LEU A 181 -17.77 12.47 5.00
N PRO A 182 -19.09 12.68 5.07
CA PRO A 182 -19.71 13.88 4.53
C PRO A 182 -19.27 15.11 5.33
N ASN A 183 -19.19 16.26 4.67
CA ASN A 183 -19.10 17.54 5.35
C ASN A 183 -20.49 17.83 5.94
N ALA A 184 -20.63 17.75 7.26
CA ALA A 184 -21.82 18.19 7.99
C ALA A 184 -21.93 19.72 8.01
#